data_AF-A0A942DF38-F1
#
_entry.id   AF-A0A942DF38-F1
#
_cell.length_a   1.000
_cell.length_b   1.000
_cell.length_c   1.000
_cell.angle_alpha   90.00
_cell.angle_beta   90.00
_cell.angle_gamma   90.00
#
_symmetry.space_group_name_H-M   'P 1'
#
loop_
_entity.id
_entity.type
_entity.pdbx_description
1 polymer ?
#
loop_
_entity_poly.entity_id
_entity_poly.type
_entity_poly.pdbx_seq_one_letter_code
_entity_poly.pdbx_strand_id
1 'polypeptide(L)'
;MTVLRALPILSVLLLAAVLPVPATARDNSLPTFKLTIKPLSMEKTVFDIEGDVAITAPSLSFVLMPWHAYKFVHDGNKVEVKDSTKIPFSDHRAANHVQFSGTTEMRGQKCVAADGEIYCLNNSLPNPEVISNGSYYDVSFVLPHGISALAADSEVIQLHGLEFQLAKLSQPIIERLNETRIEFIFPEGFQAKQEYLEYIKECLATDLKQFGKLPFSTIKIGVIRRGGTSEINGNPSGNLILFSRTALGDPVAINSLSQLDIHEDLSDGLRKLIIAHEVAHFWFGSKYLGQDGWMQEGIPQYIGLVAATKGESEQHVKAMLSFFEKKAERVLSGPIPNTKFEEESPGFERDYYQAPLVLYKLGKQMGHDRLITFLVSVYAEKRDPTFADFDRRFVRDFPSYVPLWRKLWKLDS
;
A
#
# COMPACT_ATOMS: atom_id res chain seq x y z
N MET A 1 -18.76 -59.91 -4.74
CA MET A 1 -17.45 -59.47 -4.20
C MET A 1 -16.82 -58.55 -5.22
N THR A 2 -17.00 -57.24 -5.03
CA THR A 2 -16.53 -56.20 -5.96
C THR A 2 -15.32 -55.54 -5.33
N VAL A 3 -14.15 -55.77 -5.90
CA VAL A 3 -12.88 -55.22 -5.39
C VAL A 3 -12.76 -53.77 -5.89
N LEU A 4 -13.05 -52.80 -5.01
CA LEU A 4 -12.71 -51.40 -5.23
C LEU A 4 -11.18 -51.25 -5.14
N ARG A 5 -10.54 -50.94 -6.26
CA ARG A 5 -9.14 -50.49 -6.30
C ARG A 5 -9.10 -49.00 -6.01
N ALA A 6 -8.61 -48.64 -4.82
CA ALA A 6 -8.25 -47.27 -4.48
C ALA A 6 -7.00 -46.88 -5.29
N LEU A 7 -7.10 -45.80 -6.08
CA LEU A 7 -5.94 -45.14 -6.69
C LEU A 7 -5.22 -44.31 -5.62
N PRO A 8 -3.87 -44.36 -5.53
CA PRO A 8 -3.13 -43.49 -4.64
C PRO A 8 -3.17 -42.06 -5.17
N ILE A 9 -3.81 -41.16 -4.41
CA ILE A 9 -3.67 -39.72 -4.61
C ILE A 9 -2.24 -39.38 -4.24
N LEU A 10 -1.41 -39.15 -5.25
CA LEU A 10 -0.04 -38.66 -5.11
C LEU A 10 -0.13 -37.19 -4.67
N SER A 11 -0.17 -36.94 -3.37
CA SER A 11 0.00 -35.60 -2.81
C SER A 11 1.42 -35.12 -3.12
N VAL A 12 1.57 -34.34 -4.18
CA VAL A 12 2.80 -33.60 -4.46
C VAL A 12 2.93 -32.52 -3.39
N LEU A 13 3.61 -32.85 -2.29
CA LEU A 13 4.18 -31.85 -1.38
C LEU A 13 5.31 -31.15 -2.15
N LEU A 14 4.98 -30.07 -2.84
CA LEU A 14 5.96 -29.07 -3.23
C LEU A 14 6.44 -28.39 -1.94
N LEU A 15 7.49 -28.95 -1.32
CA LEU A 15 8.38 -28.15 -0.49
C LEU A 15 9.08 -27.18 -1.44
N ALA A 16 8.46 -26.03 -1.69
CA ALA A 16 9.20 -24.87 -2.16
C ALA A 16 10.20 -24.56 -1.06
N ALA A 17 11.48 -24.86 -1.30
CA ALA A 17 12.56 -24.39 -0.45
C ALA A 17 12.50 -22.86 -0.48
N VAL A 18 11.88 -22.27 0.55
CA VAL A 18 11.86 -20.83 0.76
C VAL A 18 13.28 -20.47 1.14
N LEU A 19 14.11 -20.17 0.14
CA LEU A 19 15.42 -19.59 0.38
C LEU A 19 15.19 -18.30 1.19
N PRO A 20 15.94 -18.09 2.28
CA PRO A 20 15.85 -16.84 3.02
C PRO A 20 16.16 -15.71 2.05
N VAL A 21 15.19 -14.83 1.81
CA VAL A 21 15.45 -13.57 1.12
C VAL A 21 16.37 -12.80 2.07
N PRO A 22 17.65 -12.60 1.75
CA PRO A 22 18.51 -11.77 2.59
C PRO A 22 17.84 -10.41 2.74
N ALA A 23 17.97 -9.79 3.91
CA ALA A 23 17.59 -8.38 4.08
C ALA A 23 18.13 -7.63 2.87
N THR A 24 17.22 -7.11 2.04
CA THR A 24 17.59 -6.59 0.73
C THR A 24 18.55 -5.45 0.97
N ALA A 25 19.82 -5.68 0.63
CA ALA A 25 20.82 -4.62 0.65
C ALA A 25 20.23 -3.42 -0.09
N ARG A 26 20.37 -2.23 0.49
CA ARG A 26 19.82 -1.01 -0.12
C ARG A 26 20.23 -0.96 -1.59
N ASP A 27 19.25 -0.81 -2.45
CA ASP A 27 19.48 -0.60 -3.87
C ASP A 27 20.08 0.80 -4.05
N ASN A 28 21.41 0.84 -4.20
CA ASN A 28 22.16 2.08 -4.39
C ASN A 28 21.79 2.81 -5.69
N SER A 29 21.01 2.19 -6.59
CA SER A 29 20.47 2.86 -7.78
C SER A 29 19.27 3.76 -7.49
N LEU A 30 18.60 3.55 -6.35
CA LEU A 30 17.45 4.35 -5.94
C LEU A 30 17.87 5.64 -5.24
N PRO A 31 17.11 6.73 -5.43
CA PRO A 31 17.35 7.97 -4.71
C PRO A 31 17.25 7.77 -3.20
N THR A 32 18.18 8.39 -2.47
CA THR A 32 18.11 8.47 -1.01
C THR A 32 17.99 9.92 -0.60
N PHE A 33 16.85 10.27 0.00
CA PHE A 33 16.58 11.58 0.55
C PHE A 33 16.95 11.61 2.02
N LYS A 34 17.82 12.53 2.42
CA LYS A 34 18.06 12.89 3.81
C LYS A 34 17.34 14.20 4.07
N LEU A 35 16.33 14.18 4.94
CA LEU A 35 15.42 15.31 5.15
C LEU A 35 15.42 15.73 6.61
N THR A 36 15.42 17.03 6.84
CA THR A 36 15.01 17.65 8.10
C THR A 36 13.70 18.39 7.87
N ILE A 37 12.63 17.95 8.52
CA ILE A 37 11.29 18.53 8.39
C ILE A 37 10.93 19.25 9.67
N LYS A 38 10.53 20.52 9.54
CA LYS A 38 10.09 21.35 10.66
C LYS A 38 8.72 21.96 10.35
N PRO A 39 7.64 21.58 11.04
CA PRO A 39 6.35 22.26 10.87
C PRO A 39 6.48 23.72 11.33
N LEU A 40 6.01 24.66 10.51
CA LEU A 40 5.94 26.07 10.90
C LEU A 40 4.78 26.34 11.87
N SER A 41 3.75 25.49 11.82
CA SER A 41 2.61 25.50 12.73
C SER A 41 2.01 24.10 12.78
N MET A 42 1.39 23.72 13.91
CA MET A 42 0.57 22.50 14.01
C MET A 42 -0.86 22.69 13.47
N GLU A 43 -1.22 23.91 13.07
CA GLU A 43 -2.54 24.27 12.53
C GLU A 43 -2.56 24.33 11.00
N LYS A 44 -1.40 24.21 10.35
CA LYS A 44 -1.25 24.31 8.90
C LYS A 44 -0.28 23.25 8.41
N THR A 45 -0.46 22.80 7.18
CA THR A 45 0.43 21.85 6.51
C THR A 45 1.61 22.55 5.84
N VAL A 46 2.24 23.49 6.56
CA VAL A 46 3.37 24.28 6.05
C VAL A 46 4.63 23.94 6.83
N PHE A 47 5.71 23.64 6.10
CA PHE A 47 6.94 23.12 6.65
C PHE A 47 8.15 23.86 6.11
N ASP A 48 9.12 24.12 6.99
CA ASP A 48 10.50 24.33 6.57
C ASP A 48 11.15 22.97 6.35
N ILE A 49 11.77 22.81 5.19
CA ILE A 49 12.49 21.59 4.83
C ILE A 49 13.92 21.96 4.45
N GLU A 50 14.85 21.22 5.01
CA GLU A 50 16.22 21.11 4.55
C GLU A 50 16.44 19.68 4.07
N GLY A 51 17.08 19.49 2.93
CA GLY A 51 17.34 18.14 2.45
C GLY A 51 18.56 18.03 1.55
N ASP A 52 19.00 16.79 1.43
CA ASP A 52 20.05 16.33 0.53
C ASP A 52 19.56 15.06 -0.16
N VAL A 53 19.65 15.02 -1.48
CA VAL A 53 19.32 13.80 -2.23
C VAL A 53 20.57 13.26 -2.89
N ALA A 54 20.88 12.00 -2.60
CA ALA A 54 21.94 11.25 -3.25
C ALA A 54 21.34 10.47 -4.43
N ILE A 55 21.89 10.69 -5.63
CA ILE A 55 21.35 10.13 -6.88
C ILE A 55 22.48 9.54 -7.73
N THR A 56 22.29 8.29 -8.18
CA THR A 56 23.14 7.64 -9.18
C THR A 56 22.40 7.59 -10.52
N ALA A 57 22.21 8.76 -11.14
CA ALA A 57 21.55 8.89 -12.44
C ALA A 57 22.40 9.80 -13.34
N PRO A 58 22.23 9.78 -14.68
CA PRO A 58 22.98 10.66 -15.57
C PRO A 58 22.51 12.12 -15.54
N SER A 59 21.27 12.36 -15.12
CA SER A 59 20.73 13.71 -14.92
C SER A 59 19.58 13.70 -13.93
N LEU A 60 19.27 14.89 -13.40
CA LEU A 60 18.12 15.14 -12.55
C LEU A 60 17.19 16.14 -13.22
N SER A 61 15.91 15.78 -13.33
CA SER A 61 14.87 16.69 -13.79
C SER A 61 14.16 17.30 -12.59
N PHE A 62 13.85 18.58 -12.68
CA PHE A 62 13.07 19.29 -11.68
C PHE A 62 11.67 19.56 -12.23
N VAL A 63 10.66 19.39 -11.38
CA VAL A 63 9.28 19.79 -11.65
C VAL A 63 8.95 20.93 -10.70
N LEU A 64 8.83 22.17 -11.21
CA LEU A 64 8.55 23.29 -10.32
C LEU A 64 7.10 23.16 -9.83
N MET A 65 6.94 22.93 -8.53
CA MET A 65 5.61 22.97 -7.91
C MET A 65 5.34 24.41 -7.49
N PRO A 66 4.26 25.06 -7.96
CA PRO A 66 4.00 26.49 -7.69
C PRO A 66 3.93 26.89 -6.21
N TRP A 67 3.65 25.92 -5.33
CA TRP A 67 3.57 26.11 -3.87
C TRP A 67 4.87 25.74 -3.12
N HIS A 68 5.95 25.41 -3.85
CA HIS A 68 7.27 25.14 -3.28
C HIS A 68 8.18 26.36 -3.42
N ALA A 69 8.67 26.90 -2.30
CA ALA A 69 9.62 28.00 -2.27
C ALA A 69 11.01 27.48 -1.86
N TYR A 70 11.64 26.69 -2.73
CA TYR A 70 12.96 26.10 -2.46
C TYR A 70 14.12 26.86 -3.11
N LYS A 71 15.25 26.86 -2.39
CA LYS A 71 16.57 27.22 -2.89
C LYS A 71 17.37 25.94 -3.07
N PHE A 72 17.94 25.75 -4.25
CA PHE A 72 18.72 24.57 -4.61
C PHE A 72 20.21 24.89 -4.69
N VAL A 73 21.04 23.96 -4.22
CA VAL A 73 22.50 24.01 -4.27
C VAL A 73 23.02 22.68 -4.82
N HIS A 74 23.83 22.74 -5.87
CA HIS A 74 24.49 21.59 -6.49
C HIS A 74 26.00 21.87 -6.55
N ASP A 75 26.82 20.99 -5.97
CA ASP A 75 28.28 21.17 -5.84
C ASP A 75 28.68 22.56 -5.28
N GLY A 76 27.93 23.04 -4.28
CA GLY A 76 28.14 24.35 -3.66
C GLY A 76 27.65 25.56 -4.48
N ASN A 77 27.15 25.36 -5.70
CA ASN A 77 26.64 26.42 -6.56
C ASN A 77 25.11 26.51 -6.46
N LYS A 78 24.60 27.74 -6.36
CA LYS A 78 23.14 27.98 -6.42
C LYS A 78 22.60 27.58 -7.79
N VAL A 79 21.53 26.81 -7.80
CA VAL A 79 20.82 26.43 -9.02
C VAL A 79 19.50 27.20 -9.08
N GLU A 80 19.32 27.96 -10.15
CA GLU A 80 18.01 28.53 -10.48
C GLU A 80 17.19 27.46 -11.20
N VAL A 81 16.14 26.96 -10.54
CA VAL A 81 15.26 25.94 -11.09
C VAL A 81 14.06 26.62 -11.74
N LYS A 82 13.88 26.36 -13.04
CA LYS A 82 12.69 26.67 -13.85
C LYS A 82 11.97 25.38 -14.22
N ASP A 83 10.74 25.47 -14.72
CA ASP A 83 10.03 24.30 -15.26
C ASP A 83 10.90 23.58 -16.29
N SER A 84 11.00 22.25 -16.17
CA SER A 84 11.82 21.38 -17.02
C SER A 84 13.34 21.59 -16.93
N THR A 85 13.85 22.22 -15.85
CA THR A 85 15.30 22.30 -15.63
C THR A 85 15.87 20.90 -15.46
N LYS A 86 16.93 20.60 -16.23
CA LYS A 86 17.73 19.40 -16.10
C LYS A 86 19.12 19.76 -15.63
N ILE A 87 19.56 19.17 -14.53
CA ILE A 87 20.96 19.24 -14.09
C ILE A 87 21.66 18.00 -14.63
N PRO A 88 22.60 18.15 -15.59
CA PRO A 88 23.46 17.05 -16.00
C PRO A 88 24.50 16.79 -14.90
N PHE A 89 24.75 15.51 -14.64
CA PHE A 89 25.79 15.11 -13.69
C PHE A 89 27.08 14.77 -14.43
N SER A 90 28.20 15.29 -13.94
CA SER A 90 29.51 15.19 -14.62
C SER A 90 30.21 13.85 -14.40
N ASP A 91 29.93 13.17 -13.28
CA ASP A 91 30.42 11.84 -12.96
C ASP A 91 29.25 10.87 -12.74
N HIS A 92 29.14 9.88 -13.61
CA HIS A 92 28.13 8.83 -13.53
C HIS A 92 28.51 7.69 -12.58
N ARG A 93 29.72 7.73 -12.00
CA ARG A 93 30.25 6.67 -11.12
C ARG A 93 30.11 6.98 -9.64
N ALA A 94 29.95 8.26 -9.28
CA ALA A 94 29.71 8.71 -7.92
C ALA A 94 28.25 9.12 -7.72
N ALA A 95 27.74 9.01 -6.49
CA ALA A 95 26.46 9.58 -6.14
C ALA A 95 26.57 11.12 -6.23
N ASN A 96 25.68 11.73 -7.00
CA ASN A 96 25.58 13.18 -7.09
C ASN A 96 24.65 13.68 -6.00
N HIS A 97 25.03 14.77 -5.34
CA HIS A 97 24.30 15.32 -4.19
C HIS A 97 23.65 16.64 -4.57
N VAL A 98 22.34 16.72 -4.41
CA VAL A 98 21.59 17.98 -4.56
C VAL A 98 21.02 18.37 -3.21
N GLN A 99 21.49 19.50 -2.70
CA GLN A 99 20.99 20.09 -1.47
C GLN A 99 19.87 21.07 -1.77
N PHE A 100 18.87 21.12 -0.91
CA PHE A 100 17.78 22.07 -1.02
C PHE A 100 17.31 22.52 0.36
N SER A 101 16.80 23.75 0.41
CA SER A 101 16.22 24.31 1.62
C SER A 101 15.11 25.30 1.29
N GLY A 102 14.07 25.37 2.10
CA GLY A 102 13.00 26.33 1.91
C GLY A 102 11.70 25.91 2.56
N THR A 103 10.64 26.63 2.22
CA THR A 103 9.31 26.41 2.80
C THR A 103 8.40 25.78 1.76
N THR A 104 7.59 24.82 2.18
CA THR A 104 6.56 24.20 1.35
C THR A 104 5.24 24.12 2.09
N GLU A 105 4.15 24.37 1.35
CA GLU A 105 2.81 24.00 1.77
C GLU A 105 2.43 22.67 1.11
N MET A 106 2.15 21.66 1.94
CA MET A 106 1.78 20.35 1.42
C MET A 106 0.35 20.33 0.91
N ARG A 107 0.10 19.60 -0.18
CA ARG A 107 -1.23 19.46 -0.82
C ARG A 107 -2.30 19.05 0.19
N GLY A 108 -3.34 19.88 0.35
CA GLY A 108 -4.42 19.67 1.32
C GLY A 108 -5.24 18.39 1.14
N GLN A 109 -5.27 17.77 -0.05
CA GLN A 109 -5.96 16.49 -0.26
C GLN A 109 -5.23 15.29 0.38
N LYS A 110 -3.91 15.39 0.54
CA LYS A 110 -3.04 14.32 1.04
C LYS A 110 -2.37 14.67 2.37
N CYS A 111 -2.39 15.94 2.76
CA CYS A 111 -1.97 16.39 4.08
C CYS A 111 -3.05 17.22 4.75
N VAL A 112 -3.27 16.99 6.04
CA VAL A 112 -4.25 17.72 6.83
C VAL A 112 -3.65 18.06 8.19
N ALA A 113 -3.96 19.26 8.67
CA ALA A 113 -3.66 19.71 10.03
C ALA A 113 -5.00 19.93 10.76
N ALA A 114 -5.22 19.21 11.87
CA ALA A 114 -6.45 19.32 12.66
C ALA A 114 -6.21 18.88 14.11
N ASP A 115 -6.80 19.59 15.07
CA ASP A 115 -6.79 19.25 16.50
C ASP A 115 -5.38 19.00 17.09
N GLY A 116 -4.36 19.71 16.59
CA GLY A 116 -2.96 19.54 17.03
C GLY A 116 -2.27 18.30 16.44
N GLU A 117 -2.84 17.69 15.42
CA GLU A 117 -2.28 16.59 14.64
C GLU A 117 -2.04 17.07 13.20
N ILE A 118 -0.92 16.68 12.61
CA ILE A 118 -0.70 16.77 11.17
C ILE A 118 -0.47 15.35 10.64
N TYR A 119 -1.06 15.02 9.51
CA TYR A 119 -0.64 13.84 8.77
C TYR A 119 -0.45 14.17 7.29
N CYS A 120 0.42 13.41 6.64
CA CYS A 120 0.76 13.53 5.23
C CYS A 120 0.88 12.13 4.64
N LEU A 121 0.07 11.83 3.63
CA LEU A 121 -0.02 10.52 2.98
C LEU A 121 0.58 10.61 1.58
N ASN A 122 1.47 9.67 1.24
CA ASN A 122 2.02 9.52 -0.12
C ASN A 122 2.39 10.86 -0.77
N ASN A 123 3.10 11.71 -0.03
CA ASN A 123 3.40 13.05 -0.49
C ASN A 123 4.84 13.10 -1.03
N SER A 124 4.99 13.62 -2.25
CA SER A 124 6.28 13.79 -2.91
C SER A 124 7.04 14.97 -2.30
N LEU A 125 7.64 14.75 -1.12
CA LEU A 125 8.29 15.80 -0.33
C LEU A 125 9.79 15.61 -0.26
N PRO A 126 10.60 16.39 -1.00
CA PRO A 126 10.23 17.33 -2.05
C PRO A 126 11.04 17.20 -3.35
N ASN A 127 10.68 18.05 -4.32
CA ASN A 127 11.44 18.37 -5.51
C ASN A 127 12.95 18.56 -5.17
N PRO A 128 13.90 17.95 -5.89
CA PRO A 128 13.72 17.32 -7.20
C PRO A 128 12.93 16.00 -7.13
N GLU A 129 11.83 15.93 -7.88
CA GLU A 129 11.09 14.68 -8.05
C GLU A 129 11.94 13.79 -8.95
N VAL A 130 12.67 12.86 -8.35
CA VAL A 130 13.36 11.84 -9.12
C VAL A 130 12.31 10.84 -9.57
N ILE A 131 11.96 10.87 -10.86
CA ILE A 131 11.13 9.84 -11.48
C ILE A 131 11.87 8.50 -11.30
N SER A 132 11.45 7.74 -10.29
CA SER A 132 12.05 6.49 -9.87
C SER A 132 10.95 5.55 -9.41
N ASN A 133 11.19 4.25 -9.49
CA ASN A 133 10.25 3.22 -9.04
C ASN A 133 10.33 3.00 -7.52
N GLY A 134 10.65 4.05 -6.75
CA GLY A 134 10.83 4.02 -5.31
C GLY A 134 12.00 4.87 -4.82
N SER A 135 11.99 5.22 -3.54
CA SER A 135 13.03 6.02 -2.90
C SER A 135 13.19 5.63 -1.44
N TYR A 136 14.37 5.93 -0.87
CA TYR A 136 14.61 5.85 0.57
C TYR A 136 14.51 7.23 1.19
N TYR A 137 13.91 7.30 2.38
CA TYR A 137 13.74 8.55 3.13
C TYR A 137 14.35 8.41 4.53
N ASP A 138 15.46 9.10 4.76
CA ASP A 138 16.09 9.28 6.06
C ASP A 138 15.63 10.63 6.63
N VAL A 139 14.56 10.59 7.43
CA VAL A 139 13.85 11.80 7.87
C VAL A 139 14.09 12.05 9.34
N SER A 140 14.55 13.27 9.63
CA SER A 140 14.59 13.84 10.97
C SER A 140 13.51 14.91 11.11
N PHE A 141 12.83 14.95 12.25
CA PHE A 141 11.79 15.93 12.53
C PHE A 141 12.21 16.88 13.65
N VAL A 142 12.11 18.19 13.40
CA VAL A 142 12.32 19.23 14.43
C VAL A 142 10.97 19.68 14.93
N LEU A 143 10.53 19.10 16.06
CA LEU A 143 9.14 19.19 16.53
C LEU A 143 8.98 20.06 17.78
N PRO A 144 7.80 20.68 17.98
CA PRO A 144 7.44 21.30 19.25
C PRO A 144 7.50 20.32 20.42
N HIS A 145 7.70 20.81 21.64
CA HIS A 145 7.74 19.98 22.84
C HIS A 145 6.46 19.14 23.01
N GLY A 146 6.63 17.84 23.23
CA GLY A 146 5.54 16.87 23.40
C GLY A 146 4.92 16.36 22.10
N ILE A 147 5.34 16.86 20.94
CA ILE A 147 4.97 16.32 19.64
C ILE A 147 6.02 15.30 19.19
N SER A 148 5.56 14.19 18.63
CA SER A 148 6.38 13.11 18.07
C SER A 148 5.95 12.84 16.63
N ALA A 149 6.87 12.27 15.85
CA ALA A 149 6.61 11.81 14.49
C ALA A 149 6.44 10.29 14.46
N LEU A 150 5.49 9.83 13.66
CA LEU A 150 5.36 8.45 13.20
C LEU A 150 5.61 8.44 11.69
N ALA A 151 6.63 7.70 11.26
CA ALA A 151 7.01 7.54 9.86
C ALA A 151 7.56 6.12 9.64
N ALA A 152 7.58 5.69 8.38
CA ALA A 152 8.25 4.46 7.98
C ALA A 152 9.76 4.51 8.28
N ASP A 153 10.39 3.34 8.41
CA ASP A 153 11.83 3.26 8.66
C ASP A 153 12.64 3.66 7.42
N SER A 154 13.78 4.31 7.65
CA SER A 154 14.62 4.84 6.56
C SER A 154 15.29 3.78 5.71
N GLU A 155 15.32 2.53 6.18
CA GLU A 155 15.82 1.37 5.45
C GLU A 155 14.79 0.74 4.52
N VAL A 156 13.53 1.18 4.57
CA VAL A 156 12.44 0.64 3.75
C VAL A 156 12.23 1.52 2.52
N ILE A 157 12.13 0.88 1.36
CA ILE A 157 11.79 1.56 0.10
C ILE A 157 10.35 2.05 0.19
N GLN A 158 10.12 3.30 -0.17
CA GLN A 158 8.79 3.87 -0.30
C GLN A 158 8.49 4.13 -1.78
N LEU A 159 7.40 3.55 -2.29
CA LEU A 159 7.04 3.64 -3.72
C LEU A 159 6.22 4.89 -4.06
N HIS A 160 5.45 5.39 -3.10
CA HIS A 160 4.44 6.44 -3.33
C HIS A 160 4.82 7.76 -2.64
N GLY A 161 6.09 7.95 -2.32
CA GLY A 161 6.60 9.12 -1.61
C GLY A 161 6.57 8.95 -0.09
N LEU A 162 6.77 10.07 0.61
CA LEU A 162 6.90 10.10 2.05
C LEU A 162 5.53 10.13 2.74
N GLU A 163 5.38 9.27 3.74
CA GLU A 163 4.25 9.26 4.66
C GLU A 163 4.70 9.51 6.10
N PHE A 164 3.96 10.37 6.81
CA PHE A 164 4.16 10.57 8.25
C PHE A 164 2.93 11.17 8.96
N GLN A 165 2.93 11.03 10.28
CA GLN A 165 2.04 11.71 11.21
C GLN A 165 2.85 12.45 12.28
N LEU A 166 2.44 13.67 12.61
CA LEU A 166 2.92 14.46 13.74
C LEU A 166 1.77 14.63 14.74
N ALA A 167 1.95 14.17 15.97
CA ALA A 167 0.95 14.28 17.02
C ALA A 167 1.59 14.16 18.41
N LYS A 168 0.80 14.38 19.46
CA LYS A 168 1.14 13.83 20.77
C LYS A 168 0.87 12.33 20.72
N LEU A 169 1.93 11.52 20.57
CA LEU A 169 1.81 10.07 20.44
C LEU A 169 1.93 9.41 21.82
N SER A 170 1.05 8.45 22.06
CA SER A 170 1.12 7.54 23.21
C SER A 170 2.34 6.62 23.11
N GLN A 171 2.71 6.01 24.24
CA GLN A 171 3.75 4.99 24.24
C GLN A 171 3.31 3.79 23.38
N PRO A 172 4.21 3.25 22.52
CA PRO A 172 3.86 2.13 21.66
C PRO A 172 3.37 0.91 22.44
N ILE A 173 2.28 0.29 21.98
CA ILE A 173 1.94 -1.09 22.36
C ILE A 173 2.79 -2.00 21.48
N ILE A 174 3.70 -2.75 22.09
CA ILE A 174 4.65 -3.59 21.37
C ILE A 174 4.20 -5.05 21.48
N GLU A 175 3.95 -5.64 20.33
CA GLU A 175 3.61 -7.05 20.17
C GLU A 175 4.67 -7.76 19.32
N ARG A 176 4.68 -9.10 19.37
CA ARG A 176 5.58 -9.92 18.55
C ARG A 176 4.82 -11.04 17.87
N LEU A 177 5.11 -11.22 16.58
CA LEU A 177 4.62 -12.33 15.78
C LEU A 177 5.82 -12.99 15.10
N ASN A 178 6.25 -14.13 15.62
CA ASN A 178 7.52 -14.77 15.27
C ASN A 178 8.71 -13.80 15.47
N GLU A 179 9.48 -13.53 14.42
CA GLU A 179 10.63 -12.62 14.40
C GLU A 179 10.20 -11.15 14.15
N THR A 180 8.93 -10.89 13.83
CA THR A 180 8.43 -9.56 13.49
C THR A 180 7.92 -8.84 14.74
N ARG A 181 8.43 -7.62 14.96
CA ARG A 181 7.94 -6.68 15.98
C ARG A 181 6.79 -5.86 15.40
N ILE A 182 5.69 -5.74 16.13
CA ILE A 182 4.54 -4.91 15.73
C ILE A 182 4.40 -3.79 16.76
N GLU A 183 4.36 -2.55 16.29
CA GLU A 183 4.20 -1.37 17.11
C GLU A 183 2.88 -0.68 16.78
N PHE A 184 1.96 -0.65 17.74
CA PHE A 184 0.75 0.17 17.63
C PHE A 184 1.01 1.51 18.32
N ILE A 185 1.00 2.60 17.55
CA ILE A 185 1.40 3.94 17.99
C ILE A 185 0.28 4.91 17.64
N PHE A 186 -0.45 5.37 18.67
CA PHE A 186 -1.65 6.18 18.46
C PHE A 186 -1.54 7.57 19.10
N PRO A 187 -2.26 8.57 18.59
CA PRO A 187 -2.43 9.85 19.27
C PRO A 187 -2.98 9.67 20.69
N GLU A 188 -2.53 10.51 21.63
CA GLU A 188 -3.05 10.54 22.99
C GLU A 188 -4.59 10.70 22.99
N GLY A 189 -5.27 9.89 23.81
CA GLY A 189 -6.73 9.89 23.93
C GLY A 189 -7.46 9.03 22.90
N PHE A 190 -6.81 8.54 21.84
CA PHE A 190 -7.40 7.52 20.98
C PHE A 190 -7.16 6.12 21.55
N GLN A 191 -8.19 5.27 21.47
CA GLN A 191 -8.10 3.86 21.85
C GLN A 191 -8.71 3.02 20.73
N ALA A 192 -7.87 2.24 20.05
CA ALA A 192 -8.35 1.26 19.09
C ALA A 192 -9.16 0.18 19.81
N LYS A 193 -10.20 -0.34 19.17
CA LYS A 193 -10.90 -1.52 19.71
C LYS A 193 -10.00 -2.74 19.62
N GLN A 194 -9.92 -3.50 20.71
CA GLN A 194 -9.05 -4.67 20.82
C GLN A 194 -9.30 -5.69 19.69
N GLU A 195 -10.57 -5.89 19.32
CA GLU A 195 -10.96 -6.84 18.25
C GLU A 195 -10.27 -6.54 16.91
N TYR A 196 -10.06 -5.27 16.56
CA TYR A 196 -9.38 -4.89 15.32
C TYR A 196 -7.86 -5.04 15.43
N LEU A 197 -7.27 -4.85 16.62
CA LEU A 197 -5.85 -5.13 16.86
C LEU A 197 -5.56 -6.63 16.76
N GLU A 198 -6.42 -7.48 17.33
CA GLU A 198 -6.33 -8.94 17.17
C GLU A 198 -6.50 -9.35 15.72
N TYR A 199 -7.45 -8.75 15.00
CA TYR A 199 -7.67 -9.04 13.59
C TYR A 199 -6.47 -8.66 12.71
N ILE A 200 -5.81 -7.51 12.96
CA ILE A 200 -4.53 -7.16 12.29
C ILE A 200 -3.49 -8.27 12.50
N LYS A 201 -3.36 -8.79 13.72
CA LYS A 201 -2.41 -9.88 14.04
C LYS A 201 -2.79 -11.18 13.33
N GLU A 202 -4.08 -11.50 13.23
CA GLU A 202 -4.57 -12.67 12.49
C GLU A 202 -4.25 -12.56 10.99
N CYS A 203 -4.51 -11.40 10.38
CA CYS A 203 -4.15 -11.12 8.98
C CYS A 203 -2.64 -11.30 8.78
N LEU A 204 -1.82 -10.67 9.62
CA LEU A 204 -0.37 -10.81 9.54
C LEU A 204 0.10 -12.26 9.68
N ALA A 205 -0.48 -13.03 10.61
CA ALA A 205 -0.11 -14.43 10.79
C ALA A 205 -0.50 -15.30 9.59
N THR A 206 -1.66 -15.03 9.00
CA THR A 206 -2.14 -15.69 7.79
C THR A 206 -1.24 -15.36 6.61
N ASP A 207 -0.93 -14.08 6.40
CA ASP A 207 -0.16 -13.60 5.27
C ASP A 207 1.32 -14.00 5.38
N LEU A 208 1.91 -14.00 6.58
CA LEU A 208 3.25 -14.56 6.81
C LEU A 208 3.34 -16.04 6.41
N LYS A 209 2.29 -16.81 6.69
CA LYS A 209 2.23 -18.23 6.31
C LYS A 209 2.06 -18.38 4.79
N GLN A 210 1.27 -17.53 4.16
CA GLN A 210 0.96 -17.64 2.72
C GLN A 210 2.05 -17.04 1.82
N PHE A 211 2.63 -15.91 2.21
CA PHE A 211 3.51 -15.08 1.37
C PHE A 211 4.98 -15.11 1.84
N GLY A 212 5.23 -15.76 2.98
CA GLY A 212 6.54 -15.90 3.60
C GLY A 212 6.99 -14.62 4.31
N LYS A 213 8.30 -14.55 4.62
CA LYS A 213 8.88 -13.44 5.39
C LYS A 213 8.66 -12.08 4.72
N LEU A 214 8.47 -11.08 5.58
CA LEU A 214 8.43 -9.64 5.26
C LEU A 214 9.82 -9.11 4.87
N PRO A 215 9.90 -8.02 4.10
CA PRO A 215 11.17 -7.37 3.78
C PRO A 215 11.74 -6.53 4.94
N PHE A 216 11.01 -6.41 6.05
CA PHE A 216 11.40 -5.66 7.25
C PHE A 216 11.05 -6.45 8.53
N SER A 217 11.70 -6.10 9.64
CA SER A 217 11.54 -6.78 10.94
C SER A 217 10.57 -6.08 11.89
N THR A 218 10.26 -4.81 11.64
CA THR A 218 9.33 -4.01 12.45
C THR A 218 8.20 -3.52 11.57
N ILE A 219 6.97 -3.60 12.07
CA ILE A 219 5.77 -3.00 11.50
C ILE A 219 5.28 -1.91 12.44
N LYS A 220 4.88 -0.78 11.89
CA LYS A 220 4.25 0.31 12.63
C LYS A 220 2.82 0.49 12.16
N ILE A 221 1.88 0.58 13.10
CA ILE A 221 0.47 0.82 12.85
C ILE A 221 0.09 2.09 13.59
N GLY A 222 -0.37 3.10 12.85
CA GLY A 222 -0.87 4.35 13.40
C GLY A 222 -2.31 4.63 12.99
N VAL A 223 -2.86 5.75 13.48
CA VAL A 223 -4.18 6.24 13.05
C VAL A 223 -4.19 7.73 12.74
N ILE A 224 -5.00 8.12 11.77
CA ILE A 224 -5.16 9.51 11.31
C ILE A 224 -6.63 9.93 11.28
N ARG A 225 -6.86 11.24 11.35
CA ARG A 225 -8.19 11.85 11.23
C ARG A 225 -8.48 12.21 9.77
N ARG A 226 -8.81 11.21 8.94
CA ARG A 226 -9.12 11.43 7.52
C ARG A 226 -10.60 11.80 7.32
N GLY A 227 -10.87 12.89 6.59
CA GLY A 227 -12.20 13.14 5.97
C GLY A 227 -13.42 13.30 6.90
N GLY A 228 -13.25 13.49 8.21
CA GLY A 228 -14.35 13.51 9.17
C GLY A 228 -14.77 12.11 9.63
N THR A 229 -15.94 11.96 10.25
CA THR A 229 -16.41 10.67 10.81
C THR A 229 -16.86 9.65 9.75
N SER A 230 -16.72 9.91 8.45
CA SER A 230 -17.39 9.12 7.40
C SER A 230 -16.52 8.12 6.64
N GLU A 231 -15.19 8.12 6.82
CA GLU A 231 -14.29 7.36 5.93
C GLU A 231 -13.57 6.22 6.66
N ILE A 232 -13.86 4.96 6.31
CA ILE A 232 -13.09 3.78 6.71
C ILE A 232 -12.01 3.55 5.64
N ASN A 233 -10.74 3.80 5.97
CA ASN A 233 -9.65 3.73 5.00
C ASN A 233 -8.33 3.40 5.71
N GLY A 234 -7.30 3.07 4.93
CA GLY A 234 -5.91 3.06 5.37
C GLY A 234 -5.02 3.68 4.30
N ASN A 235 -3.73 3.73 4.61
CA ASN A 235 -2.72 4.02 3.62
C ASN A 235 -1.44 3.28 4.04
N PRO A 236 -0.88 2.40 3.20
CA PRO A 236 0.35 1.69 3.50
C PRO A 236 1.54 2.44 2.90
N SER A 237 2.62 2.56 3.67
CA SER A 237 3.90 3.08 3.17
C SER A 237 5.07 2.34 3.80
N GLY A 238 5.71 1.47 3.03
CA GLY A 238 6.81 0.64 3.50
C GLY A 238 6.38 -0.26 4.66
N ASN A 239 6.93 -0.03 5.85
CA ASN A 239 6.58 -0.77 7.07
C ASN A 239 5.60 -0.04 7.99
N LEU A 240 4.99 1.05 7.52
CA LEU A 240 3.96 1.83 8.21
C LEU A 240 2.60 1.60 7.54
N ILE A 241 1.55 1.51 8.35
CA ILE A 241 0.17 1.75 7.90
C ILE A 241 -0.44 2.84 8.77
N LEU A 242 -1.02 3.84 8.13
CA LEU A 242 -1.86 4.85 8.79
C LEU A 242 -3.34 4.59 8.49
N PHE A 243 -4.04 3.98 9.45
CA PHE A 243 -5.48 3.75 9.34
C PHE A 243 -6.28 5.01 9.65
N SER A 244 -7.47 5.18 9.05
CA SER A 244 -8.43 6.11 9.62
C SER A 244 -8.87 5.62 11.01
N ARG A 245 -9.16 6.54 11.94
CA ARG A 245 -9.63 6.14 13.28
C ARG A 245 -10.89 5.28 13.26
N THR A 246 -11.77 5.54 12.30
CA THR A 246 -13.00 4.76 12.10
C THR A 246 -12.71 3.34 11.65
N ALA A 247 -11.60 3.07 10.96
CA ALA A 247 -11.16 1.72 10.64
C ALA A 247 -10.80 0.92 11.89
N LEU A 248 -10.28 1.57 12.94
CA LEU A 248 -9.89 0.93 14.19
C LEU A 248 -10.86 1.17 15.37
N GLY A 249 -12.06 1.67 15.09
CA GLY A 249 -13.17 1.60 16.05
C GLY A 249 -13.92 2.89 16.34
N ASP A 250 -13.49 4.05 15.82
CA ASP A 250 -14.30 5.26 15.93
C ASP A 250 -15.65 5.08 15.21
N PRO A 251 -16.72 5.76 15.68
CA PRO A 251 -18.02 5.74 15.03
C PRO A 251 -17.93 6.23 13.59
N VAL A 252 -18.67 5.56 12.70
CA VAL A 252 -18.77 5.95 11.29
C VAL A 252 -20.08 6.71 11.08
N ALA A 253 -20.05 7.87 10.44
CA ALA A 253 -21.25 8.57 10.01
C ALA A 253 -21.94 7.77 8.89
N ILE A 254 -22.93 6.97 9.28
CA ILE A 254 -23.67 6.03 8.40
C ILE A 254 -24.36 6.77 7.24
N ASN A 255 -24.66 8.07 7.38
CA ASN A 255 -25.31 8.87 6.33
C ASN A 255 -24.50 8.91 5.01
N SER A 256 -23.18 8.73 5.08
CA SER A 256 -22.29 8.67 3.91
C SER A 256 -22.26 7.27 3.27
N LEU A 257 -22.54 6.24 4.06
CA LEU A 257 -22.53 4.83 3.66
C LEU A 257 -23.91 4.32 3.22
N SER A 258 -25.00 4.93 3.69
CA SER A 258 -26.37 4.59 3.29
C SER A 258 -26.65 4.89 1.82
N GLN A 259 -25.97 5.87 1.22
CA GLN A 259 -25.99 6.11 -0.23
C GLN A 259 -25.39 4.94 -1.05
N LEU A 260 -24.62 4.08 -0.38
CA LEU A 260 -24.00 2.89 -0.94
C LEU A 260 -24.70 1.60 -0.48
N ASP A 261 -25.85 1.71 0.17
CA ASP A 261 -26.62 0.57 0.71
C ASP A 261 -25.86 -0.21 1.81
N ILE A 262 -24.90 0.45 2.47
CA ILE A 262 -24.11 -0.10 3.55
C ILE A 262 -24.80 0.26 4.87
N HIS A 263 -25.41 -0.74 5.51
CA HIS A 263 -26.00 -0.63 6.85
C HIS A 263 -24.94 -0.82 7.95
N GLU A 264 -25.28 -0.53 9.20
CA GLU A 264 -24.38 -0.65 10.36
C GLU A 264 -23.74 -2.05 10.45
N ASP A 265 -24.50 -3.09 10.11
CA ASP A 265 -24.08 -4.50 10.05
C ASP A 265 -22.96 -4.78 9.03
N LEU A 266 -22.78 -3.93 8.02
CA LEU A 266 -21.71 -4.03 7.02
C LEU A 266 -20.47 -3.23 7.39
N SER A 267 -20.55 -2.33 8.38
CA SER A 267 -19.41 -1.51 8.79
C SER A 267 -18.27 -2.35 9.35
N ASP A 268 -18.57 -3.42 10.08
CA ASP A 268 -17.55 -4.34 10.61
C ASP A 268 -16.85 -5.12 9.49
N GLY A 269 -17.62 -5.69 8.55
CA GLY A 269 -17.08 -6.37 7.37
C GLY A 269 -16.20 -5.44 6.53
N LEU A 270 -16.61 -4.18 6.36
CA LEU A 270 -15.81 -3.18 5.64
C LEU A 270 -14.51 -2.82 6.39
N ARG A 271 -14.54 -2.65 7.72
CA ARG A 271 -13.34 -2.44 8.52
C ARG A 271 -12.36 -3.61 8.38
N LYS A 272 -12.85 -4.84 8.54
CA LYS A 272 -12.05 -6.06 8.36
C LYS A 272 -11.48 -6.16 6.95
N LEU A 273 -12.26 -5.81 5.93
CA LEU A 273 -11.81 -5.81 4.54
C LEU A 273 -10.67 -4.82 4.33
N ILE A 274 -10.83 -3.57 4.80
CA ILE A 274 -9.79 -2.54 4.68
C ILE A 274 -8.55 -2.95 5.48
N ILE A 275 -8.69 -3.38 6.74
CA ILE A 275 -7.56 -3.84 7.54
C ILE A 275 -6.76 -4.94 6.83
N ALA A 276 -7.45 -5.96 6.31
CA ALA A 276 -6.78 -7.05 5.62
C ALA A 276 -6.17 -6.62 4.28
N HIS A 277 -6.81 -5.69 3.56
CA HIS A 277 -6.26 -5.08 2.35
C HIS A 277 -4.95 -4.34 2.65
N GLU A 278 -4.93 -3.44 3.63
CA GLU A 278 -3.73 -2.67 4.00
C GLU A 278 -2.59 -3.58 4.49
N VAL A 279 -2.91 -4.62 5.27
CA VAL A 279 -1.90 -5.59 5.73
C VAL A 279 -1.27 -6.34 4.57
N ALA A 280 -2.06 -6.70 3.54
CA ALA A 280 -1.54 -7.38 2.36
C ALA A 280 -0.52 -6.53 1.59
N HIS A 281 -0.58 -5.19 1.69
CA HIS A 281 0.37 -4.30 1.03
C HIS A 281 1.82 -4.41 1.54
N PHE A 282 2.03 -5.01 2.71
CA PHE A 282 3.39 -5.33 3.16
C PHE A 282 4.10 -6.34 2.25
N TRP A 283 3.34 -7.12 1.47
CA TRP A 283 3.88 -7.95 0.39
C TRP A 283 3.61 -7.32 -0.98
N PHE A 284 2.38 -6.93 -1.26
CA PHE A 284 1.96 -6.38 -2.56
C PHE A 284 2.16 -4.86 -2.60
N GLY A 285 3.06 -4.38 -3.46
CA GLY A 285 3.54 -2.99 -3.42
C GLY A 285 4.80 -2.80 -2.55
N SER A 286 5.38 -3.88 -1.99
CA SER A 286 6.70 -3.83 -1.34
C SER A 286 7.63 -4.90 -1.90
N LYS A 287 7.21 -6.17 -1.76
CA LYS A 287 7.91 -7.35 -2.28
C LYS A 287 7.49 -7.65 -3.72
N TYR A 288 6.20 -7.60 -3.98
CA TYR A 288 5.51 -7.95 -5.22
C TYR A 288 4.98 -6.68 -5.88
N LEU A 289 5.69 -6.17 -6.89
CA LEU A 289 5.42 -4.83 -7.41
C LEU A 289 4.32 -4.84 -8.48
N GLY A 290 4.44 -5.69 -9.49
CA GLY A 290 3.46 -5.78 -10.58
C GLY A 290 3.37 -4.51 -11.44
N GLN A 291 2.99 -4.68 -12.70
CA GLN A 291 2.95 -3.57 -13.67
C GLN A 291 1.59 -2.89 -13.81
N ASP A 292 0.52 -3.56 -13.38
CA ASP A 292 -0.86 -3.10 -13.54
C ASP A 292 -1.47 -2.70 -12.19
N GLY A 293 -2.41 -1.74 -12.19
CA GLY A 293 -3.07 -1.30 -10.97
C GLY A 293 -3.84 -2.41 -10.24
N TRP A 294 -4.45 -3.34 -10.97
CA TRP A 294 -5.11 -4.50 -10.36
C TRP A 294 -4.16 -5.43 -9.59
N MET A 295 -2.87 -5.44 -9.93
CA MET A 295 -1.88 -6.23 -9.22
C MET A 295 -1.48 -5.56 -7.90
N GLN A 296 -1.42 -4.24 -7.92
CA GLN A 296 -1.05 -3.42 -6.76
C GLN A 296 -2.22 -3.31 -5.80
N GLU A 297 -3.43 -3.03 -6.27
CA GLU A 297 -4.60 -2.78 -5.44
C GLU A 297 -5.62 -3.93 -5.48
N GLY A 298 -5.86 -4.50 -6.66
CA GLY A 298 -6.88 -5.54 -6.84
C GLY A 298 -6.57 -6.86 -6.15
N ILE A 299 -5.29 -7.26 -6.07
CA ILE A 299 -4.87 -8.46 -5.33
C ILE A 299 -5.02 -8.26 -3.81
N PRO A 300 -4.45 -7.21 -3.18
CA PRO A 300 -4.72 -6.89 -1.77
C PRO A 300 -6.20 -6.77 -1.46
N GLN A 301 -6.97 -6.13 -2.35
CA GLN A 301 -8.40 -5.99 -2.18
C GLN A 301 -9.15 -7.32 -2.24
N TYR A 302 -8.70 -8.25 -3.09
CA TYR A 302 -9.21 -9.63 -3.13
C TYR A 302 -8.86 -10.40 -1.85
N ILE A 303 -7.62 -10.29 -1.36
CA ILE A 303 -7.19 -10.89 -0.09
C ILE A 303 -8.06 -10.37 1.06
N GLY A 304 -8.26 -9.05 1.12
CA GLY A 304 -9.12 -8.41 2.11
C GLY A 304 -10.57 -8.90 2.05
N LEU A 305 -11.12 -9.06 0.84
CA LEU A 305 -12.46 -9.61 0.64
C LEU A 305 -12.57 -11.08 1.10
N VAL A 306 -11.56 -11.90 0.84
CA VAL A 306 -11.52 -13.30 1.32
C VAL A 306 -11.43 -13.36 2.84
N ALA A 307 -10.60 -12.51 3.46
CA ALA A 307 -10.45 -12.47 4.90
C ALA A 307 -11.75 -12.00 5.58
N ALA A 308 -12.35 -10.91 5.10
CA ALA A 308 -13.57 -10.34 5.66
C ALA A 308 -14.83 -11.22 5.46
N THR A 309 -14.85 -12.11 4.47
CA THR A 309 -15.97 -13.04 4.22
C THR A 309 -15.82 -14.38 4.95
N LYS A 310 -14.66 -14.65 5.56
CA LYS A 310 -14.34 -15.95 6.14
C LYS A 310 -15.16 -16.19 7.41
N GLY A 311 -15.99 -17.23 7.39
CA GLY A 311 -16.83 -17.59 8.54
C GLY A 311 -18.08 -16.72 8.70
N GLU A 312 -18.29 -15.76 7.81
CA GLU A 312 -19.49 -14.92 7.80
C GLU A 312 -20.70 -15.65 7.21
N SER A 313 -21.90 -15.17 7.53
CA SER A 313 -23.14 -15.71 6.97
C SER A 313 -23.24 -15.47 5.46
N GLU A 314 -23.92 -16.35 4.73
CA GLU A 314 -24.14 -16.20 3.28
C GLU A 314 -24.79 -14.84 2.94
N GLN A 315 -25.70 -14.36 3.79
CA GLN A 315 -26.35 -13.06 3.62
C GLN A 315 -25.33 -11.90 3.71
N HIS A 316 -24.43 -11.94 4.71
CA HIS A 316 -23.41 -10.92 4.88
C HIS A 316 -22.42 -10.91 3.70
N VAL A 317 -21.96 -12.10 3.29
CA VAL A 317 -21.10 -12.26 2.11
C VAL A 317 -21.78 -11.71 0.86
N LYS A 318 -23.06 -12.05 0.63
CA LYS A 318 -23.83 -11.56 -0.52
C LYS A 318 -23.95 -10.03 -0.52
N ALA A 319 -24.17 -9.43 0.65
CA ALA A 319 -24.28 -7.98 0.78
C ALA A 319 -22.95 -7.27 0.44
N MET A 320 -21.81 -7.77 0.95
CA MET A 320 -20.49 -7.24 0.57
C MET A 320 -20.21 -7.40 -0.93
N LEU A 321 -20.51 -8.55 -1.52
CA LEU A 321 -20.32 -8.76 -2.96
C LEU A 321 -21.19 -7.84 -3.81
N SER A 322 -22.43 -7.58 -3.38
CA SER A 322 -23.33 -6.66 -4.08
C SER A 322 -22.77 -5.23 -4.10
N PHE A 323 -22.11 -4.78 -3.02
CA PHE A 323 -21.42 -3.50 -3.01
C PHE A 323 -20.32 -3.41 -4.08
N PHE A 324 -19.48 -4.45 -4.19
CA PHE A 324 -18.45 -4.54 -5.23
C PHE A 324 -19.04 -4.56 -6.64
N GLU A 325 -20.13 -5.31 -6.85
CA GLU A 325 -20.83 -5.39 -8.14
C GLU A 325 -21.38 -4.03 -8.58
N LYS A 326 -22.08 -3.31 -7.69
CA LYS A 326 -22.61 -1.96 -7.98
C LYS A 326 -21.51 -0.95 -8.34
N LYS A 327 -20.32 -1.08 -7.75
CA LYS A 327 -19.17 -0.20 -8.06
C LYS A 327 -18.52 -0.60 -9.39
N ALA A 328 -18.28 -1.89 -9.58
CA ALA A 328 -17.71 -2.41 -10.82
C ALA A 328 -18.59 -2.11 -12.05
N GLU A 329 -19.92 -2.04 -11.87
CA GLU A 329 -20.90 -1.72 -12.92
C GLU A 329 -20.61 -0.42 -13.69
N ARG A 330 -19.98 0.55 -13.01
CA ARG A 330 -19.67 1.88 -13.56
C ARG A 330 -18.54 1.88 -14.59
N VAL A 331 -17.70 0.84 -14.60
CA VAL A 331 -16.50 0.72 -15.44
C VAL A 331 -16.50 -0.49 -16.38
N LEU A 332 -17.67 -1.14 -16.54
CA LEU A 332 -17.81 -2.45 -17.19
C LEU A 332 -17.45 -2.53 -18.68
N SER A 333 -17.14 -1.45 -19.38
CA SER A 333 -16.93 -1.51 -20.84
C SER A 333 -15.51 -1.91 -21.28
N GLY A 334 -14.52 -1.96 -20.38
CA GLY A 334 -13.11 -2.20 -20.74
C GLY A 334 -12.50 -3.51 -20.22
N PRO A 335 -11.40 -3.99 -20.85
CA PRO A 335 -10.54 -5.01 -20.28
C PRO A 335 -9.88 -4.47 -19.00
N ILE A 336 -9.67 -5.37 -18.03
CA ILE A 336 -8.97 -5.05 -16.78
C ILE A 336 -7.43 -4.97 -16.98
N PRO A 337 -6.80 -5.86 -17.76
CA PRO A 337 -5.34 -5.90 -17.89
C PRO A 337 -4.69 -4.72 -18.59
N ASN A 338 -3.38 -4.58 -18.35
CA ASN A 338 -2.49 -3.61 -19.00
C ASN A 338 -2.90 -2.15 -18.79
N THR A 339 -3.59 -1.87 -17.68
CA THR A 339 -3.89 -0.50 -17.27
C THR A 339 -3.05 -0.12 -16.07
N LYS A 340 -2.32 0.98 -16.20
CA LYS A 340 -1.62 1.59 -15.06
C LYS A 340 -2.63 2.01 -14.02
N PHE A 341 -2.23 1.95 -12.76
CA PHE A 341 -3.04 2.50 -11.68
C PHE A 341 -3.27 3.99 -11.91
N GLU A 342 -4.52 4.41 -11.75
CA GLU A 342 -4.93 5.81 -11.79
C GLU A 342 -5.81 6.07 -10.57
N GLU A 343 -5.40 7.01 -9.70
CA GLU A 343 -6.17 7.41 -8.51
C GLU A 343 -7.55 8.01 -8.88
N GLU A 344 -7.71 8.46 -10.12
CA GLU A 344 -8.96 9.01 -10.64
C GLU A 344 -9.83 7.93 -11.30
N SER A 345 -11.15 8.09 -11.17
CA SER A 345 -12.11 7.28 -11.93
C SER A 345 -11.92 7.50 -13.44
N PRO A 346 -11.90 6.46 -14.30
CA PRO A 346 -12.41 5.10 -14.07
C PRO A 346 -11.36 4.04 -13.70
N GLY A 347 -10.06 4.35 -13.68
CA GLY A 347 -9.01 3.36 -13.35
C GLY A 347 -9.17 2.80 -11.94
N PHE A 348 -9.38 3.70 -10.96
CA PHE A 348 -9.62 3.34 -9.57
C PHE A 348 -10.73 2.29 -9.38
N GLU A 349 -11.90 2.48 -10.01
CA GLU A 349 -13.04 1.56 -9.80
C GLU A 349 -12.78 0.18 -10.43
N ARG A 350 -11.96 0.11 -11.49
CA ARG A 350 -11.55 -1.14 -12.12
C ARG A 350 -10.62 -1.95 -11.23
N ASP A 351 -9.60 -1.30 -10.68
CA ASP A 351 -8.57 -1.95 -9.90
C ASP A 351 -9.09 -2.37 -8.51
N TYR A 352 -9.88 -1.52 -7.85
CA TYR A 352 -10.42 -1.80 -6.50
C TYR A 352 -11.74 -2.57 -6.46
N TYR A 353 -12.52 -2.64 -7.54
CA TYR A 353 -13.82 -3.35 -7.49
C TYR A 353 -13.96 -4.44 -8.55
N GLN A 354 -13.63 -4.15 -9.80
CA GLN A 354 -13.81 -5.12 -10.88
C GLN A 354 -12.81 -6.29 -10.77
N ALA A 355 -11.52 -6.01 -10.62
CA ALA A 355 -10.48 -7.02 -10.50
C ALA A 355 -10.66 -7.97 -9.29
N PRO A 356 -10.84 -7.46 -8.04
CA PRO A 356 -11.04 -8.34 -6.90
C PRO A 356 -12.32 -9.17 -7.00
N LEU A 357 -13.37 -8.65 -7.64
CA LEU A 357 -14.59 -9.42 -7.90
C LEU A 357 -14.36 -10.58 -8.89
N VAL A 358 -13.55 -10.36 -9.92
CA VAL A 358 -13.11 -11.43 -10.85
C VAL A 358 -12.34 -12.51 -10.10
N LEU A 359 -11.34 -12.11 -9.31
CA LEU A 359 -10.54 -13.03 -8.49
C LEU A 359 -11.41 -13.78 -7.48
N TYR A 360 -12.37 -13.12 -6.86
CA TYR A 360 -13.30 -13.74 -5.92
C TYR A 360 -14.19 -14.78 -6.60
N LYS A 361 -14.80 -14.45 -7.75
CA LYS A 361 -15.64 -15.38 -8.52
C LYS A 361 -14.85 -16.60 -8.99
N LEU A 362 -13.59 -16.41 -9.39
CA LEU A 362 -12.69 -17.49 -9.76
C LEU A 362 -12.31 -18.36 -8.55
N GLY A 363 -11.92 -17.72 -7.44
CA GLY A 363 -11.57 -18.36 -6.18
C GLY A 363 -12.70 -19.23 -5.62
N LYS A 364 -13.96 -18.79 -5.75
CA LYS A 364 -15.13 -19.59 -5.36
C LYS A 364 -15.23 -20.92 -6.13
N GLN A 365 -14.77 -20.96 -7.38
CA GLN A 365 -14.87 -22.16 -8.24
C GLN A 365 -13.67 -23.10 -8.10
N MET A 366 -12.48 -22.57 -7.80
CA MET A 366 -11.24 -23.37 -7.73
C MET A 366 -10.66 -23.53 -6.32
N GLY A 367 -11.21 -22.83 -5.34
CA GLY A 367 -10.68 -22.67 -3.98
C GLY A 367 -9.82 -21.41 -3.85
N HIS A 368 -10.11 -20.58 -2.83
CA HIS A 368 -9.39 -19.32 -2.58
C HIS A 368 -7.91 -19.57 -2.28
N ASP A 369 -7.57 -20.51 -1.40
CA ASP A 369 -6.18 -20.86 -1.08
C ASP A 369 -5.38 -21.27 -2.34
N ARG A 370 -6.04 -22.00 -3.26
CA ARG A 370 -5.44 -22.44 -4.51
C ARG A 370 -5.17 -21.26 -5.45
N LEU A 371 -6.12 -20.33 -5.56
CA LEU A 371 -5.95 -19.13 -6.38
C LEU A 371 -4.86 -18.21 -5.81
N ILE A 372 -4.86 -17.99 -4.49
CA ILE A 372 -3.82 -17.19 -3.82
C ILE A 372 -2.44 -17.81 -4.02
N THR A 373 -2.30 -19.13 -3.86
CA THR A 373 -1.04 -19.84 -4.12
C THR A 373 -0.56 -19.63 -5.55
N PHE A 374 -1.48 -19.65 -6.53
CA PHE A 374 -1.14 -19.33 -7.92
C PHE A 374 -0.62 -17.89 -8.06
N LEU A 375 -1.32 -16.89 -7.52
CA LEU A 375 -0.93 -15.49 -7.63
C LEU A 375 0.49 -15.27 -7.11
N VAL A 376 0.78 -15.80 -5.91
CA VAL A 376 2.11 -15.72 -5.27
C VAL A 376 3.17 -16.47 -6.08
N SER A 377 2.81 -17.60 -6.69
CA SER A 377 3.76 -18.38 -7.50
C SER A 377 4.24 -17.64 -8.74
N VAL A 378 3.40 -16.79 -9.34
CA VAL A 378 3.79 -15.94 -10.48
C VAL A 378 4.84 -14.92 -10.03
N TYR A 379 4.63 -14.28 -8.89
CA TYR A 379 5.60 -13.34 -8.31
C TYR A 379 6.92 -13.99 -7.88
N ALA A 380 6.88 -15.25 -7.46
CA ALA A 380 8.08 -16.00 -7.11
C ALA A 380 8.99 -16.25 -8.35
N GLU A 381 8.41 -16.34 -9.54
CA GLU A 381 9.16 -16.48 -10.79
C GLU A 381 9.65 -15.15 -11.34
N LYS A 382 8.85 -14.09 -11.15
CA LYS A 382 9.15 -12.75 -11.63
C LYS A 382 8.60 -11.73 -10.65
N ARG A 383 9.48 -10.96 -10.01
CA ARG A 383 9.11 -9.95 -9.00
C ARG A 383 8.16 -8.88 -9.54
N ASP A 384 8.29 -8.53 -10.81
CA ASP A 384 7.48 -7.54 -11.52
C ASP A 384 6.79 -8.15 -12.76
N PRO A 385 5.77 -8.99 -12.56
CA PRO A 385 5.09 -9.69 -13.64
C PRO A 385 4.15 -8.76 -14.44
N THR A 386 3.92 -9.12 -15.70
CA THR A 386 2.85 -8.52 -16.53
C THR A 386 1.62 -9.41 -16.49
N PHE A 387 0.46 -8.91 -16.95
CA PHE A 387 -0.73 -9.75 -17.07
C PHE A 387 -0.48 -11.00 -17.93
N ALA A 388 0.33 -10.88 -18.98
CA ALA A 388 0.67 -12.01 -19.85
C ALA A 388 1.44 -13.13 -19.11
N ASP A 389 2.19 -12.79 -18.05
CA ASP A 389 2.84 -13.79 -17.21
C ASP A 389 1.80 -14.58 -16.39
N PHE A 390 0.80 -13.90 -15.82
CA PHE A 390 -0.34 -14.56 -15.15
C PHE A 390 -1.16 -15.41 -16.12
N ASP A 391 -1.54 -14.86 -17.28
CA ASP A 391 -2.37 -15.57 -18.26
C ASP A 391 -1.69 -16.86 -18.75
N ARG A 392 -0.42 -16.78 -19.15
CA ARG A 392 0.37 -17.93 -19.59
C ARG A 392 0.46 -19.00 -18.51
N ARG A 393 0.74 -18.58 -17.26
CA ARG A 393 0.83 -19.48 -16.12
C ARG A 393 -0.51 -20.13 -15.80
N PHE A 394 -1.59 -19.35 -15.85
CA PHE A 394 -2.95 -19.82 -15.55
C PHE A 394 -3.42 -20.86 -16.57
N VAL A 395 -3.20 -20.60 -17.86
CA VAL A 395 -3.56 -21.53 -18.95
C VAL A 395 -2.84 -22.86 -18.80
N ARG A 396 -1.57 -22.83 -18.38
CA ARG A 396 -0.76 -24.03 -18.18
C ARG A 396 -1.19 -24.82 -16.94
N ASP A 397 -1.41 -24.14 -15.81
CA ASP A 397 -1.63 -24.82 -14.52
C ASP A 397 -3.11 -25.17 -14.27
N PHE A 398 -4.05 -24.48 -14.92
CA PHE A 398 -5.49 -24.62 -14.70
C PHE A 398 -6.30 -24.68 -16.00
N PRO A 399 -5.99 -25.60 -16.95
CA PRO A 399 -6.64 -25.66 -18.26
C PRO A 399 -8.17 -25.78 -18.19
N SER A 400 -8.71 -26.45 -17.17
CA SER A 400 -10.16 -26.60 -16.97
C SER A 400 -10.88 -25.30 -16.59
N TYR A 401 -10.16 -24.30 -16.07
CA TYR A 401 -10.72 -23.01 -15.64
C TYR A 401 -10.47 -21.89 -16.67
N VAL A 402 -9.73 -22.16 -17.75
CA VAL A 402 -9.40 -21.16 -18.79
C VAL A 402 -10.65 -20.49 -19.39
N PRO A 403 -11.75 -21.20 -19.73
CA PRO A 403 -12.94 -20.53 -20.24
C PRO A 403 -13.53 -19.51 -19.25
N LEU A 404 -13.49 -19.82 -17.95
CA LEU A 404 -13.96 -18.92 -16.90
C LEU A 404 -13.01 -17.74 -16.72
N TRP A 405 -11.70 -17.97 -16.71
CA TRP A 405 -10.67 -16.93 -16.65
C TRP A 405 -10.85 -15.92 -17.78
N ARG A 406 -10.88 -16.38 -19.04
CA ARG A 406 -11.05 -15.51 -20.21
C ARG A 406 -12.35 -14.71 -20.17
N LYS A 407 -13.45 -15.36 -19.77
CA LYS A 407 -14.76 -14.72 -19.63
C LYS A 407 -14.74 -13.62 -18.56
N LEU A 408 -14.21 -13.90 -17.37
CA LEU A 408 -14.23 -12.95 -16.26
C LEU A 408 -13.30 -11.75 -16.51
N TRP A 409 -12.13 -12.00 -17.10
CA TRP A 409 -11.17 -10.96 -17.46
C TRP A 409 -11.49 -10.21 -18.75
N LYS A 410 -12.53 -10.64 -19.48
CA LYS A 410 -12.97 -10.06 -20.76
C LYS A 410 -11.84 -10.05 -21.81
N LEU A 411 -11.15 -11.18 -21.95
CA LEU A 411 -10.03 -11.31 -22.89
C LEU A 411 -10.47 -11.61 -24.33
N ASP A 412 -11.71 -12.08 -24.52
CA ASP A 412 -12.25 -12.49 -25.81
C ASP A 412 -13.34 -11.53 -26.34
N SER A 413 -13.51 -10.34 -25.71
CA SER A 413 -14.55 -9.35 -26.04
C SER A 413 -14.11 -8.27 -27.00
#